data_AF-A0A434STI9-F1
#
_entry.id   AF-A0A434STI9-F1
#
_cell.length_a   1.000
_cell.length_b   1.000
_cell.length_c   1.000
_cell.angle_alpha   90.00
_cell.angle_beta   90.00
_cell.angle_gamma   90.00
#
_symmetry.space_group_name_H-M   'P 1'
#
loop_
_entity.id
_entity.type
_entity.pdbx_description
1 polymer ?
#
loop_
_entity_poly.entity_id
_entity_poly.type
_entity_poly.pdbx_seq_one_letter_code
_entity_poly.pdbx_strand_id
1 'polypeptide(L)'
;MKARRANSRDRILAAAADVAREAGPGSLSLDAIANRAGVSKGGLLYNFPTKAKLMQGLVENYLNAFEQALEERTAEASDESALAAYIRLSADDCEKPKPSASWMFSAIAEDPEFLTPIKAF
;
A
#
# COMPACT_ATOMS: atom_id res chain seq x y z
N MET A 1 7.28 -28.57 -0.08
CA MET A 1 6.58 -27.58 0.80
C MET A 1 7.37 -26.28 0.86
N LYS A 2 6.90 -25.18 0.24
CA LYS A 2 7.48 -23.84 0.49
C LYS A 2 6.50 -22.70 0.23
N ALA A 3 5.32 -22.77 0.86
CA ALA A 3 4.31 -21.71 0.88
C ALA A 3 4.56 -20.64 1.97
N ARG A 4 5.77 -20.55 2.55
CA ARG A 4 6.06 -19.66 3.69
C ARG A 4 6.59 -18.27 3.30
N ARG A 5 6.91 -18.04 2.02
CA ARG A 5 7.59 -16.80 1.56
C ARG A 5 6.66 -15.65 1.18
N ALA A 6 5.52 -15.95 0.56
CA ALA A 6 4.52 -14.92 0.27
C ALA A 6 4.05 -14.23 1.56
N ASN A 7 3.79 -15.03 2.60
CA ASN A 7 3.20 -14.55 3.84
C ASN A 7 4.03 -13.47 4.57
N SER A 8 5.37 -13.58 4.61
CA SER A 8 6.19 -12.60 5.35
C SER A 8 6.26 -11.24 4.69
N ARG A 9 6.39 -11.16 3.36
CA ARG A 9 6.43 -9.89 2.63
C ARG A 9 5.07 -9.19 2.74
N ASP A 10 3.99 -9.93 2.56
CA ASP A 10 2.61 -9.40 2.63
C ASP A 10 2.26 -8.93 4.04
N ARG A 11 2.66 -9.68 5.08
CA ARG A 11 2.53 -9.24 6.49
C ARG A 11 3.26 -7.95 6.79
N ILE A 12 4.47 -7.78 6.22
CA ILE A 12 5.25 -6.56 6.39
C ILE A 12 4.52 -5.38 5.72
N LEU A 13 3.98 -5.57 4.52
CA LEU A 13 3.23 -4.53 3.82
C LEU A 13 1.92 -4.17 4.53
N ALA A 14 1.17 -5.16 5.02
CA ALA A 14 -0.03 -4.92 5.82
C ALA A 14 0.29 -4.12 7.08
N ALA A 15 1.32 -4.52 7.83
CA ALA A 15 1.77 -3.80 9.01
C ALA A 15 2.26 -2.38 8.68
N ALA A 16 2.97 -2.20 7.55
CA ALA A 16 3.42 -0.89 7.09
C ALA A 16 2.24 0.02 6.73
N ALA A 17 1.21 -0.51 6.05
CA ALA A 17 -0.02 0.22 5.75
C ALA A 17 -0.69 0.71 7.04
N ASP A 18 -0.80 -0.16 8.05
CA ASP A 18 -1.42 0.18 9.34
C ASP A 18 -0.63 1.25 10.09
N VAL A 19 0.70 1.10 10.17
CA VAL A 19 1.57 2.11 10.80
C VAL A 19 1.48 3.44 10.06
N ALA A 20 1.53 3.44 8.73
CA ALA A 20 1.42 4.65 7.91
C ALA A 20 0.09 5.38 8.13
N ARG A 21 -1.00 4.61 8.29
CA ARG A 21 -2.35 5.12 8.53
C ARG A 21 -2.56 5.66 9.95
N GLU A 22 -1.84 5.14 10.93
CA GLU A 22 -1.93 5.57 12.34
C GLU A 22 -1.04 6.77 12.66
N ALA A 23 0.17 6.79 12.12
CA ALA A 23 1.23 7.66 12.60
C ALA A 23 1.57 8.81 11.61
N GLY A 24 1.01 8.77 10.39
CA GLY A 24 1.42 9.64 9.30
C GLY A 24 2.82 9.30 8.75
N PRO A 25 3.25 9.96 7.66
CA PRO A 25 4.45 9.59 6.90
C PRO A 25 5.74 9.77 7.71
N GLY A 26 5.84 10.88 8.44
CA GLY A 26 7.05 11.28 9.15
C GLY A 26 7.42 10.39 10.34
N SER A 27 6.59 9.41 10.70
CA SER A 27 6.84 8.54 11.86
C SER A 27 6.72 7.03 11.56
N LEU A 28 6.81 6.64 10.28
CA LEU A 28 6.94 5.24 9.87
C LEU A 28 8.21 4.61 10.44
N SER A 29 8.06 3.91 11.57
CA SER A 29 9.14 3.24 12.29
C SER A 29 9.30 1.80 11.81
N LEU A 30 10.48 1.47 11.26
CA LEU A 30 10.81 0.09 10.87
C LEU A 30 10.70 -0.89 12.04
N ASP A 31 10.96 -0.43 13.27
CA ASP A 31 10.82 -1.25 14.47
C ASP A 31 9.35 -1.51 14.81
N ALA A 32 8.48 -0.49 14.68
CA ALA A 32 7.04 -0.66 14.85
C ALA A 32 6.46 -1.63 13.80
N ILE A 33 6.90 -1.50 12.55
CA ILE A 33 6.49 -2.39 11.45
C ILE A 33 6.96 -3.82 11.72
N ALA A 34 8.23 -4.03 12.06
CA ALA A 34 8.77 -5.37 12.33
C ALA A 34 8.02 -6.06 13.48
N ASN A 35 7.78 -5.32 14.58
CA ASN A 35 7.02 -5.80 15.73
C ASN A 35 5.58 -6.19 15.34
N ARG A 36 4.86 -5.29 14.64
CA ARG A 36 3.47 -5.54 14.22
C ARG A 36 3.36 -6.67 13.20
N ALA A 37 4.32 -6.74 12.27
CA ALA A 37 4.42 -7.82 11.29
C ALA A 37 4.89 -9.14 11.92
N GLY A 38 5.31 -9.17 13.19
CA GLY A 38 5.82 -10.36 13.88
C GLY A 38 7.08 -10.94 13.24
N VAL A 39 7.99 -10.07 12.78
CA VAL A 39 9.28 -10.44 12.18
C VAL A 39 10.42 -9.69 12.89
N SER A 40 11.65 -10.19 12.76
CA SER A 40 12.81 -9.43 13.24
C SER A 40 13.13 -8.25 12.31
N LYS A 41 13.83 -7.23 12.81
CA LYS A 41 14.34 -6.12 11.99
C LYS A 41 15.20 -6.60 10.83
N GLY A 42 16.05 -7.61 11.07
CA GLY A 42 16.83 -8.26 10.01
C GLY A 42 15.97 -9.01 8.99
N GLY A 43 14.88 -9.65 9.45
CA GLY A 43 13.90 -10.29 8.57
C GLY A 43 13.12 -9.28 7.72
N LEU A 44 12.80 -8.11 8.26
CA LEU A 44 12.21 -6.99 7.50
C LEU A 44 13.20 -6.51 6.43
N LEU A 45 14.43 -6.18 6.83
CA LEU A 45 15.46 -5.67 5.91
C LEU A 45 15.86 -6.68 4.83
N TYR A 46 15.73 -7.98 5.11
CA TYR A 46 15.89 -9.02 4.09
C TYR A 46 14.84 -8.93 2.97
N ASN A 47 13.59 -8.58 3.31
CA ASN A 47 12.51 -8.42 2.32
C ASN A 47 12.53 -7.03 1.67
N PHE A 48 12.86 -6.00 2.45
CA PHE A 48 12.89 -4.60 2.03
C PHE A 48 14.20 -3.95 2.51
N PRO A 49 15.25 -3.93 1.68
CA PRO A 49 16.59 -3.49 2.08
C PRO A 49 16.66 -2.04 2.58
N THR A 50 15.71 -1.20 2.18
CA THR A 50 15.65 0.22 2.57
C THR A 50 14.20 0.63 2.87
N LYS A 51 14.04 1.72 3.63
CA LYS A 51 12.72 2.36 3.83
C LYS A 51 12.08 2.71 2.49
N ALA A 52 12.85 3.24 1.54
CA ALA A 52 12.37 3.53 0.19
C ALA A 52 11.80 2.30 -0.52
N LYS A 53 12.48 1.15 -0.45
CA LYS A 53 11.98 -0.10 -1.07
C LYS A 53 10.73 -0.63 -0.38
N LEU A 54 10.62 -0.47 0.94
CA LEU A 54 9.39 -0.79 1.67
C LEU A 54 8.23 0.10 1.22
N MET A 55 8.46 1.41 1.12
CA MET A 55 7.45 2.37 0.68
C MET A 55 7.02 2.13 -0.77
N GLN A 56 7.96 1.87 -1.67
CA GLN A 56 7.65 1.49 -3.06
C GLN A 56 6.78 0.23 -3.10
N GLY A 57 7.13 -0.81 -2.34
CA GLY A 57 6.31 -2.03 -2.27
C GLY A 57 4.93 -1.80 -1.67
N LEU A 58 4.77 -0.83 -0.77
CA LEU A 58 3.47 -0.43 -0.22
C LEU A 58 2.61 0.29 -1.26
N VAL A 59 3.22 1.18 -2.06
CA VAL A 59 2.55 1.86 -3.19
C VAL A 59 2.13 0.84 -4.25
N GLU A 60 3.02 -0.06 -4.65
CA GLU A 60 2.70 -1.16 -5.59
C GLU A 60 1.50 -1.99 -5.10
N ASN A 61 1.52 -2.38 -3.82
CA ASN A 61 0.43 -3.17 -3.25
C ASN A 61 -0.91 -2.43 -3.23
N TYR A 62 -0.88 -1.11 -2.99
CA TYR A 62 -2.08 -0.28 -3.05
C TYR A 62 -2.60 -0.15 -4.49
N LEU A 63 -1.73 0.12 -5.46
CA LEU A 63 -2.10 0.25 -6.87
C LEU A 63 -2.71 -1.04 -7.42
N ASN A 64 -2.11 -2.19 -7.12
CA ASN A 64 -2.64 -3.49 -7.52
C ASN A 64 -4.03 -3.76 -6.92
N ALA A 65 -4.24 -3.42 -5.64
CA ALA A 65 -5.55 -3.59 -5.01
C ALA A 65 -6.61 -2.64 -5.60
N PHE A 66 -6.20 -1.44 -6.00
CA PHE A 66 -7.07 -0.48 -6.66
C PHE A 66 -7.45 -0.93 -8.08
N GLU A 67 -6.47 -1.43 -8.85
CA GLU A 67 -6.69 -1.99 -10.19
C GLU A 67 -7.66 -3.17 -10.13
N GLN A 68 -7.43 -4.11 -9.21
CA GLN A 68 -8.31 -5.26 -9.02
C GLN A 68 -9.75 -4.83 -8.67
N ALA A 69 -9.92 -3.85 -7.77
CA ALA A 69 -11.25 -3.35 -7.43
C ALA A 69 -11.95 -2.64 -8.59
N LEU A 70 -11.19 -2.00 -9.48
CA LEU A 70 -11.72 -1.37 -10.70
C LEU A 70 -12.14 -2.43 -11.73
N GLU A 71 -11.33 -3.47 -11.93
CA GLU A 71 -11.66 -4.61 -12.79
C GLU A 71 -12.94 -5.32 -12.31
N GLU A 72 -13.06 -5.58 -11.01
CA GLU A 72 -14.24 -6.21 -10.42
C GLU A 72 -15.51 -5.36 -10.67
N ARG A 73 -15.46 -4.04 -10.43
CA ARG A 73 -16.60 -3.16 -10.69
C ARG A 73 -17.00 -3.09 -12.16
N THR A 74 -16.02 -2.97 -13.04
CA THR A 74 -16.28 -2.86 -14.49
C THR A 74 -16.75 -4.18 -15.09
N ALA A 75 -16.39 -5.33 -14.50
CA ALA A 75 -16.93 -6.63 -14.87
C ALA A 75 -18.39 -6.83 -14.45
N GLU A 76 -18.79 -6.28 -13.30
CA GLU A 76 -20.16 -6.39 -12.77
C GLU A 76 -21.14 -5.39 -13.41
N ALA A 77 -20.66 -4.22 -13.79
CA ALA A 77 -21.49 -3.14 -14.35
C ALA A 77 -21.33 -3.03 -15.87
N SER A 78 -22.21 -3.70 -16.62
CA SER A 78 -22.16 -3.74 -18.10
C SER A 78 -22.34 -2.38 -18.79
N ASP A 79 -22.78 -1.34 -18.07
CA ASP A 79 -23.13 -0.02 -18.61
C ASP A 79 -22.40 1.15 -17.91
N GLU A 80 -21.51 0.85 -16.95
CA GLU A 80 -20.72 1.87 -16.28
C GLU A 80 -19.40 2.11 -17.03
N SER A 81 -19.15 3.35 -17.45
CA SER A 81 -17.85 3.70 -18.04
C SER A 81 -16.73 3.50 -17.03
N ALA A 82 -15.54 3.08 -17.50
CA ALA A 82 -14.35 2.94 -16.66
C ALA A 82 -14.01 4.21 -15.85
N LEU A 83 -14.24 5.40 -16.43
CA LEU A 83 -14.04 6.68 -15.74
C LEU A 83 -15.01 6.87 -14.56
N ALA A 84 -16.28 6.53 -14.74
CA ALA A 84 -17.27 6.61 -13.67
C ALA A 84 -16.96 5.62 -12.54
N ALA A 85 -16.59 4.38 -12.88
CA ALA A 85 -16.16 3.38 -11.91
C ALA A 85 -14.92 3.85 -11.11
N TYR A 86 -13.93 4.44 -11.79
CA TYR A 86 -12.74 5.03 -11.17
C TYR A 86 -13.09 6.15 -10.18
N ILE A 87 -13.93 7.11 -10.60
CA ILE A 87 -14.32 8.26 -9.76
C ILE A 87 -15.05 7.76 -8.51
N ARG A 88 -15.99 6.82 -8.66
CA ARG A 88 -16.73 6.26 -7.52
C ARG A 88 -15.84 5.47 -6.59
N LEU A 89 -14.97 4.61 -7.11
CA LEU A 89 -14.02 3.85 -6.28
C LEU A 89 -13.11 4.79 -5.47
N SER A 90 -12.66 5.88 -6.10
CA SER A 90 -11.85 6.90 -5.44
C SER A 90 -12.66 7.68 -4.39
N ALA A 91 -13.91 8.02 -4.66
CA ALA A 91 -14.81 8.68 -3.72
C ALA A 91 -15.10 7.79 -2.50
N ASP A 92 -15.40 6.50 -2.74
CA ASP A 92 -15.63 5.51 -1.69
C ASP A 92 -14.39 5.35 -0.79
N ASP A 93 -13.17 5.44 -1.33
CA ASP A 93 -11.94 5.44 -0.52
C ASP A 93 -11.79 6.71 0.32
N CYS A 94 -12.16 7.88 -0.22
CA CYS A 94 -12.12 9.16 0.48
C CYS A 94 -13.09 9.21 1.67
N GLU A 95 -14.23 8.51 1.58
CA GLU A 95 -15.24 8.46 2.64
C GLU A 95 -14.83 7.55 3.81
N LYS A 96 -13.79 6.72 3.65
CA LYS A 96 -13.30 5.85 4.73
C LYS A 96 -12.74 6.71 5.87
N PRO A 97 -12.95 6.32 7.15
CA PRO A 97 -12.43 7.05 8.31
C PRO A 97 -10.91 7.30 8.28
N LYS A 98 -10.18 6.48 7.52
CA LYS A 98 -8.76 6.62 7.27
C LYS A 98 -8.47 6.29 5.80
N PRO A 99 -8.55 7.27 4.89
CA PRO A 99 -8.41 7.05 3.46
C PRO A 99 -7.06 6.43 3.12
N SER A 100 -7.06 5.52 2.16
CA SER A 100 -5.86 4.80 1.74
C SER A 100 -4.90 5.74 1.02
N ALA A 101 -5.40 6.74 0.30
CA ALA A 101 -4.55 7.73 -0.36
C ALA A 101 -3.84 8.70 0.61
N SER A 102 -4.34 8.88 1.84
CA SER A 102 -3.80 9.88 2.78
C SER A 102 -2.36 9.63 3.21
N TRP A 103 -1.93 8.37 3.35
CA TRP A 103 -0.52 8.06 3.63
C TRP A 103 0.36 8.22 2.37
N MET A 104 -0.23 8.10 1.18
CA MET A 104 0.49 8.17 -0.09
C MET A 104 0.88 9.61 -0.44
N PHE A 105 -0.03 10.59 -0.28
CA PHE A 105 0.29 12.02 -0.43
C PHE A 105 1.32 12.50 0.58
N SER A 106 1.22 11.94 1.76
CA SER A 106 2.11 12.09 2.89
C SER A 106 3.53 11.56 2.58
N ALA A 107 3.64 10.44 1.86
CA ALA A 107 4.91 9.87 1.43
C ALA A 107 5.67 10.78 0.45
N ILE A 108 4.97 11.53 -0.42
CA ILE A 108 5.57 12.49 -1.37
C ILE A 108 6.35 13.58 -0.66
N ALA A 109 5.80 14.07 0.45
CA ALA A 109 6.40 15.15 1.23
C ALA A 109 7.71 14.72 1.91
N GLU A 110 7.89 13.41 2.15
CA GLU A 110 9.10 12.86 2.74
C GLU A 110 10.16 12.54 1.68
N ASP A 111 9.79 11.80 0.64
CA ASP A 111 10.70 11.42 -0.45
C ASP A 111 9.92 11.12 -1.74
N PRO A 112 10.11 11.91 -2.81
CA PRO A 112 9.47 11.66 -4.09
C PRO A 112 9.77 10.28 -4.69
N GLU A 113 10.90 9.65 -4.36
CA GLU A 113 11.26 8.31 -4.86
C GLU A 113 10.28 7.21 -4.40
N PHE A 114 9.53 7.45 -3.31
CA PHE A 114 8.53 6.51 -2.81
C PHE A 114 7.41 6.28 -3.83
N LEU A 115 7.10 7.28 -4.67
CA LEU A 115 6.06 7.20 -5.69
C LEU A 115 6.55 6.71 -7.05
N THR A 116 7.81 6.28 -7.18
CA THR A 116 8.32 5.72 -8.43
C THR A 116 7.37 4.68 -9.08
N PRO A 117 6.71 3.78 -8.33
CA PRO A 117 5.79 2.80 -8.91
C PRO A 117 4.58 3.40 -9.63
N ILE A 118 4.12 4.60 -9.26
CA ILE A 118 2.99 5.26 -9.94
C ILE A 118 3.29 5.54 -11.41
N LYS A 119 4.56 5.71 -11.78
CA LYS A 119 4.94 5.94 -13.18
C LYS A 119 4.75 4.71 -14.07
N ALA A 120 4.61 3.53 -13.47
CA ALA A 120 4.41 2.26 -14.16
C ALA A 120 2.94 1.79 -14.11
N PHE A 121 2.08 2.53 -13.41
CA PHE A 121 0.63 2.38 -13.36
C PHE A 121 0.00 3.29 -14.42
#